data_AF-X6FLP0-F1
#
_entry.id   AF-X6FLP0-F1
#
_cell.length_a   1.000
_cell.length_b   1.000
_cell.length_c   1.000
_cell.angle_alpha   90.00
_cell.angle_beta   90.00
_cell.angle_gamma   90.00
#
_symmetry.space_group_name_H-M   'P 1'
#
loop_
_entity.id
_entity.type
_entity.pdbx_description
1 polymer ?
#
loop_
_entity_poly.entity_id
_entity_poly.type
_entity_poly.pdbx_seq_one_letter_code
_entity_poly.pdbx_strand_id
1 'polypeptide(L)' 'MRYELATLVVSRPVDFVFTANAFDGVPDRPRLARAVREALAPGGHFVIVN' A
#
# COMPACT_ATOMS: atom_id res chain seq x y z
N MET A 1 -4.18 -6.70 -12.61
CA MET A 1 -5.05 -7.14 -11.50
C MET A 1 -4.67 -6.40 -10.23
N ARG A 2 -5.44 -5.35 -9.91
CA ARG A 2 -5.34 -4.59 -8.64
C ARG A 2 -5.85 -5.45 -7.48
N TYR A 3 -5.35 -5.21 -6.27
CA TYR A 3 -5.85 -5.87 -5.07
C TYR A 3 -7.25 -5.34 -4.74
N GLU A 4 -8.30 -6.14 -4.98
CA GLU A 4 -9.72 -5.74 -4.85
C GLU A 4 -10.13 -5.30 -3.42
N LEU A 5 -9.42 -5.77 -2.40
CA LEU A 5 -9.62 -5.34 -1.01
C LEU A 5 -9.29 -3.85 -0.79
N ALA A 6 -8.32 -3.31 -1.52
CA ALA A 6 -7.95 -1.90 -1.37
C ALA A 6 -9.12 -0.99 -1.79
N THR A 7 -9.82 -1.34 -2.87
CA THR A 7 -10.99 -0.60 -3.37
C THR A 7 -12.23 -0.70 -2.47
N LEU A 8 -12.36 -1.78 -1.68
CA LEU A 8 -13.49 -1.95 -0.75
C LEU A 8 -13.33 -1.14 0.54
N VAL A 9 -12.10 -0.92 0.99
CA VAL A 9 -11.81 -0.25 2.27
C VAL A 9 -11.41 1.22 2.07
N VAL A 10 -10.86 1.57 0.90
CA VAL A 10 -10.27 2.87 0.62
C VAL A 10 -10.98 3.51 -0.57
N SER A 11 -12.07 4.25 -0.30
CA SER A 11 -12.88 4.94 -1.32
C SER A 11 -12.23 6.22 -1.86
N ARG A 12 -11.13 6.67 -1.24
CA ARG A 12 -10.41 7.91 -1.54
C ARG A 12 -8.91 7.70 -1.34
N PRO A 13 -8.03 8.40 -2.09
CA PRO A 13 -6.59 8.31 -1.87
C PRO A 13 -6.22 8.55 -0.40
N VAL A 14 -5.22 7.82 0.09
CA VAL A 14 -4.76 7.91 1.49
C VAL A 14 -3.46 8.69 1.59
N ASP A 15 -3.29 9.42 2.69
CA ASP A 15 -2.06 10.18 2.94
C ASP A 15 -0.93 9.28 3.46
N PHE A 16 -1.28 8.12 4.02
CA PHE A 16 -0.33 7.22 4.65
C PHE A 16 -0.70 5.75 4.47
N VAL A 17 0.29 4.92 4.16
CA VAL A 17 0.22 3.46 4.25
C VAL A 17 1.35 3.00 5.15
N PHE A 18 1.00 2.27 6.20
CA PHE A 18 1.93 1.78 7.19
C PHE A 18 1.94 0.25 7.19
N THR A 19 3.13 -0.35 7.11
CA THR A 19 3.31 -1.78 7.35
C THR A 19 4.21 -1.97 8.56
N ALA A 20 3.82 -2.87 9.46
CA ALA A 20 4.58 -3.22 10.64
C ALA A 20 4.90 -4.70 10.62
N ASN A 21 6.18 -5.03 10.51
CA ASN A 21 6.77 -6.36 10.58
C ASN A 21 6.14 -7.36 9.59
N ALA A 22 5.59 -6.83 8.49
CA ALA A 22 4.80 -7.59 7.53
C ALA A 22 5.36 -7.52 6.11
N PHE A 23 6.23 -6.54 5.81
CA PHE A 23 6.70 -6.32 4.46
C PHE A 23 7.65 -7.42 3.97
N ASP A 24 8.41 -8.02 4.89
CA ASP A 24 9.33 -9.12 4.56
C ASP A 24 8.59 -10.38 4.10
N GLY A 25 7.38 -10.61 4.62
CA GLY A 25 6.53 -11.74 4.25
C GLY A 25 5.81 -11.58 2.90
N VAL A 26 5.94 -10.43 2.24
CA VAL A 26 5.27 -10.17 0.95
C VAL A 26 5.99 -10.91 -0.18
N PRO A 27 5.32 -11.84 -0.90
CA PRO A 27 5.95 -12.63 -1.97
C PRO A 27 6.38 -11.80 -3.18
N ASP A 28 5.64 -10.73 -3.51
CA ASP A 28 5.90 -9.82 -4.62
C ASP A 28 5.87 -8.36 -4.12
N ARG A 29 6.98 -7.95 -3.52
CA ARG A 29 7.17 -6.59 -2.96
C ARG A 29 7.03 -5.49 -4.02
N PRO A 30 7.58 -5.61 -5.25
CA PRO A 30 7.39 -4.60 -6.29
C PRO A 30 5.92 -4.39 -6.67
N ARG A 31 5.14 -5.47 -6.80
CA ARG A 31 3.71 -5.35 -7.09
C ARG A 31 2.95 -4.69 -5.95
N LEU A 32 3.25 -5.02 -4.69
CA LEU A 32 2.66 -4.34 -3.54
C LEU A 32 3.01 -2.85 -3.53
N ALA A 33 4.28 -2.49 -3.71
CA ALA A 33 4.71 -1.09 -3.71
C ALA A 33 4.01 -0.26 -4.80
N ARG A 34 3.78 -0.83 -5.99
CA ARG A 34 2.98 -0.19 -7.04
C ARG A 34 1.53 0.00 -6.63
N ALA A 35 0.91 -1.02 -6.04
CA ALA A 35 -0.47 -0.93 -5.56
C ALA A 35 -0.62 0.14 -4.47
N VAL A 36 0.35 0.23 -3.54
CA VAL A 36 0.39 1.29 -2.52
C VAL A 36 0.53 2.66 -3.18
N ARG A 37 1.42 2.81 -4.16
CA ARG A 37 1.58 4.08 -4.89
C ARG A 37 0.29 4.52 -5.59
N GLU A 38 -0.49 3.61 -6.16
CA GLU A 38 -1.78 3.92 -6.78
C GLU A 38 -2.84 4.34 -5.75
N ALA A 39 -2.71 3.91 -4.49
CA ALA A 39 -3.63 4.24 -3.41
C ALA A 39 -3.29 5.55 -2.68
N LEU A 40 -2.05 6.06 -2.80
CA LEU A 40 -1.61 7.27 -2.10
C LEU A 40 -2.11 8.56 -2.77
N ALA A 41 -2.48 9.53 -1.95
CA ALA A 41 -2.65 10.92 -2.38
C ALA A 41 -1.30 11.52 -2.87
N PRO A 42 -1.31 12.59 -3.67
CA PRO A 42 -0.08 13.34 -3.98
C PRO A 42 0.64 13.77 -2.69
N GLY A 43 1.90 13.38 -2.54
CA GLY A 43 2.69 13.65 -1.33
C GLY A 43 2.48 12.64 -0.19
N GLY A 44 1.61 11.65 -0.36
CA GLY A 44 1.41 10.59 0.63
C GLY A 44 2.63 9.69 0.81
N HIS A 45 2.73 9.05 1.97
CA HIS A 45 3.89 8.27 2.38
C HIS A 45 3.57 6.78 2.51
N PHE A 46 4.51 5.96 2.05
CA PHE A 46 4.55 4.52 2.34
C PHE A 46 5.66 4.26 3.34
N VAL A 47 5.30 3.83 4.55
CA VAL A 47 6.25 3.57 5.64
C VAL A 47 6.23 2.09 5.99
N ILE A 48 7.43 1.52 6.00
CA ILE A 48 7.69 0.13 6.36
C ILE A 48 8.52 0.14 7.65
N VAL A 49 8.00 -0.53 8.66
CA VAL A 49 8.70 -0.85 9.90
C VAL A 49 8.82 -2.36 9.96
N ASN A 50 10.01 -2.87 10.29
CA ASN A 50 10.30 -4.29 10.50
C ASN A 50 10.98 -4.50 11.86
#